data_AF-A0A7J4B3Y6-F1
#
_entry.id   AF-A0A7J4B3Y6-F1
#
_cell.length_a   1.000
_cell.length_b   1.000
_cell.length_c   1.000
_cell.angle_alpha   90.00
_cell.angle_beta   90.00
_cell.angle_gamma   90.00
#
_symmetry.space_group_name_H-M   'P 1'
#
loop_
_entity.id
_entity.type
_entity.pdbx_description
1 polymer ?
#
loop_
_entity_poly.entity_id
_entity_poly.type
_entity_poly.pdbx_seq_one_letter_code
_entity_poly.pdbx_strand_id
1 'polypeptide(L)'
;MEYEVRDAGLARELEMRGIGFSKDGKYYVDVLQAAYLTEIGKASFPDAIERVNSDQKLTRVYAVFKDLRKRMHVANYVEKDDIILVYEKGMVPKHAESRFAVKVVEDEKMMLEEMVRLRDKIRKVRKDFIIAVVNGLDIAYYKFQEIEM
;
A
#
# COMPACT_ATOMS: atom_id res chain seq x y z
N MET A 1 -1.34 -12.25 -3.07
CA MET A 1 -2.39 -12.90 -3.92
C MET A 1 -2.77 -11.93 -5.04
N GLU A 2 -3.06 -12.43 -6.24
CA GLU A 2 -3.29 -11.62 -7.44
C GLU A 2 -4.71 -11.90 -7.98
N TYR A 3 -5.44 -10.86 -8.38
CA TYR A 3 -6.82 -10.96 -8.85
C TYR A 3 -6.91 -10.42 -10.28
N GLU A 4 -7.38 -11.25 -11.22
CA GLU A 4 -7.46 -10.88 -12.65
C GLU A 4 -8.58 -9.87 -12.90
N VAL A 5 -8.26 -8.77 -13.59
CA VAL A 5 -9.22 -7.79 -14.09
C VAL A 5 -9.58 -8.17 -15.52
N ARG A 6 -10.69 -8.89 -15.69
CA ARG A 6 -11.13 -9.43 -16.98
C ARG A 6 -11.75 -8.39 -17.92
N ASP A 7 -12.31 -7.32 -17.36
CA ASP A 7 -12.85 -6.22 -18.16
C ASP A 7 -11.70 -5.36 -18.70
N ALA A 8 -11.51 -5.37 -20.01
CA ALA A 8 -10.41 -4.67 -20.67
C ALA A 8 -10.51 -3.13 -20.56
N GLY A 9 -11.74 -2.59 -20.52
CA GLY A 9 -11.97 -1.16 -20.36
C GLY A 9 -11.56 -0.69 -18.96
N LEU A 10 -11.97 -1.45 -17.94
CA LEU A 10 -11.57 -1.23 -16.56
C LEU A 10 -10.06 -1.42 -16.38
N ALA A 11 -9.48 -2.49 -16.93
CA ALA A 11 -8.03 -2.73 -16.85
C ALA A 11 -7.24 -1.53 -17.38
N ARG A 12 -7.64 -0.97 -18.53
CA ARG A 12 -7.03 0.24 -19.09
C ARG A 12 -7.21 1.47 -18.19
N GLU A 13 -8.39 1.65 -17.59
CA GLU A 13 -8.63 2.74 -16.63
C GLU A 13 -7.72 2.63 -15.41
N LEU A 14 -7.63 1.44 -14.83
CA LEU A 14 -6.80 1.17 -13.64
C LEU A 14 -5.32 1.38 -13.93
N GLU A 15 -4.85 0.94 -15.10
CA GLU A 15 -3.48 1.16 -15.55
C GLU A 15 -3.13 2.64 -15.65
N MET A 16 -4.00 3.46 -16.25
CA MET A 16 -3.82 4.92 -16.33
C MET A 16 -3.80 5.60 -14.95
N ARG A 17 -4.39 4.95 -13.94
CA ARG A 17 -4.42 5.43 -12.55
C ARG A 17 -3.33 4.82 -11.68
N GLY A 18 -2.45 3.99 -12.25
CA GLY A 18 -1.36 3.33 -11.53
C GLY A 18 -1.81 2.25 -10.55
N ILE A 19 -2.96 1.61 -10.79
CA ILE A 19 -3.53 0.55 -9.95
C ILE A 19 -3.42 -0.77 -10.70
N GLY A 20 -2.75 -1.76 -10.12
CA GLY A 20 -2.56 -3.07 -10.74
C GLY A 20 -1.29 -3.18 -11.60
N PHE A 21 -1.14 -4.31 -12.26
CA PHE A 21 0.05 -4.68 -13.04
C PHE A 21 -0.28 -5.70 -14.12
N SER A 22 0.52 -5.71 -15.19
CA SER A 22 0.41 -6.71 -16.26
C SER A 22 1.32 -7.90 -15.99
N LYS A 23 0.80 -9.11 -16.19
CA LYS A 23 1.53 -10.38 -16.05
C LYS A 23 0.96 -11.39 -17.03
N ASP A 24 1.83 -12.07 -17.78
CA ASP A 24 1.45 -13.12 -18.75
C ASP A 24 0.33 -12.69 -19.73
N GLY A 25 0.38 -11.45 -20.21
CA GLY A 25 -0.61 -10.89 -21.15
C GLY A 25 -1.97 -10.52 -20.53
N LYS A 26 -2.13 -10.67 -19.21
CA LYS A 26 -3.34 -10.33 -18.46
C LYS A 26 -3.07 -9.19 -17.48
N TYR A 27 -4.15 -8.58 -16.99
CA TYR A 27 -4.09 -7.49 -16.01
C TYR A 27 -4.57 -7.96 -14.64
N TYR A 28 -3.82 -7.61 -13.60
CA TYR A 28 -4.07 -8.03 -12.23
C TYR A 28 -4.02 -6.87 -11.26
N VAL A 29 -4.69 -7.04 -10.13
CA VAL A 29 -4.56 -6.19 -8.95
C VAL A 29 -4.13 -7.05 -7.75
N ASP A 30 -3.43 -6.45 -6.79
CA ASP A 30 -3.12 -7.12 -5.53
C ASP A 30 -4.35 -7.22 -4.60
N VAL A 31 -4.22 -7.94 -3.49
CA VAL A 31 -5.31 -8.16 -2.52
C VAL A 31 -5.88 -6.86 -1.93
N LEU A 32 -5.06 -5.84 -1.66
CA LEU A 32 -5.53 -4.58 -1.08
C LEU A 32 -6.24 -3.73 -2.13
N GLN A 33 -5.70 -3.70 -3.34
CA GLN A 33 -6.32 -3.03 -4.48
C GLN A 33 -7.66 -3.69 -4.83
N ALA A 34 -7.74 -5.02 -4.86
CA ALA A 34 -8.97 -5.78 -5.12
C ALA A 34 -10.04 -5.51 -4.05
N ALA A 35 -9.66 -5.55 -2.77
CA ALA A 35 -10.54 -5.20 -1.66
C ALA A 35 -11.05 -3.75 -1.79
N TYR A 36 -10.16 -2.80 -2.08
CA TYR A 36 -10.54 -1.39 -2.24
C TYR A 36 -11.49 -1.17 -3.41
N LEU A 37 -11.22 -1.78 -4.57
CA LEU A 37 -12.08 -1.68 -5.76
C LEU A 37 -13.47 -2.27 -5.52
N THR A 38 -13.54 -3.35 -4.73
CA THR A 38 -14.80 -3.95 -4.27
C THR A 38 -15.56 -3.01 -3.37
N GLU A 39 -14.89 -2.44 -2.37
CA GLU A 39 -15.52 -1.55 -1.38
C GLU A 39 -16.10 -0.28 -2.02
N ILE A 40 -15.43 0.29 -3.03
CA ILE A 40 -15.93 1.48 -3.75
C ILE A 40 -16.91 1.15 -4.89
N GLY A 41 -17.27 -0.12 -5.08
CA GLY A 41 -18.20 -0.56 -6.11
C GLY A 41 -17.68 -0.45 -7.55
N LYS A 42 -16.36 -0.38 -7.75
CA LYS A 42 -15.73 -0.26 -9.08
C LYS A 42 -15.52 -1.61 -9.75
N ALA A 43 -15.34 -2.66 -8.98
CA ALA A 43 -15.23 -4.06 -9.39
C ALA A 43 -15.75 -4.97 -8.28
N SER A 44 -15.77 -6.29 -8.45
CA SER A 44 -16.19 -7.22 -7.40
C SER A 44 -15.18 -8.35 -7.23
N PHE A 45 -14.55 -8.39 -6.06
CA PHE A 45 -13.61 -9.43 -5.63
C PHE A 45 -13.93 -9.83 -4.17
N PRO A 46 -15.03 -10.58 -3.92
CA PRO A 46 -15.46 -10.93 -2.57
C PRO A 46 -14.36 -11.62 -1.73
N ASP A 47 -13.63 -12.55 -2.34
CA ASP A 47 -12.53 -13.29 -1.71
C ASP A 47 -11.41 -12.36 -1.21
N ALA A 48 -11.21 -11.19 -1.84
CA ALA A 48 -10.23 -10.21 -1.39
C ALA A 48 -10.67 -9.52 -0.09
N ILE A 49 -11.97 -9.20 0.02
CA ILE A 49 -12.56 -8.66 1.26
C ILE A 49 -12.45 -9.67 2.38
N GLU A 50 -12.82 -10.93 2.11
CA GLU A 50 -12.70 -12.01 3.10
C GLU A 50 -11.25 -12.18 3.57
N ARG A 51 -10.30 -12.22 2.64
CA ARG A 51 -8.88 -12.35 2.96
C ARG A 51 -8.34 -11.20 3.81
N VAL A 52 -8.74 -9.96 3.53
CA VAL A 52 -8.36 -8.79 4.33
C VAL A 52 -8.92 -8.90 5.75
N ASN A 53 -10.18 -9.31 5.89
CA ASN A 53 -10.86 -9.42 7.18
C ASN A 53 -10.42 -10.63 8.02
N SER A 54 -9.87 -11.67 7.38
CA SER A 54 -9.44 -12.89 8.07
C SER A 54 -8.10 -12.73 8.82
N ASP A 55 -7.42 -11.60 8.68
CA ASP A 55 -6.04 -11.39 9.14
C ASP A 55 -5.89 -9.98 9.69
N GLN A 56 -5.68 -9.88 11.01
CA GLN A 56 -5.63 -8.59 11.72
C GLN A 56 -4.53 -7.67 11.18
N LYS A 57 -3.38 -8.23 10.79
CA LYS A 57 -2.31 -7.45 10.18
C LYS A 57 -2.78 -6.89 8.84
N LEU A 58 -3.34 -7.74 7.99
CA LEU A 58 -3.80 -7.31 6.67
C LEU A 58 -4.96 -6.30 6.76
N THR A 59 -5.84 -6.45 7.75
CA THR A 59 -6.89 -5.47 8.08
C THR A 59 -6.30 -4.09 8.37
N ARG A 60 -5.24 -4.00 9.18
CA ARG A 60 -4.58 -2.72 9.50
C ARG A 60 -3.86 -2.13 8.29
N VAL A 61 -3.13 -2.96 7.55
CA VAL A 61 -2.47 -2.52 6.32
C VAL A 61 -3.49 -1.99 5.31
N TYR A 62 -4.64 -2.67 5.18
CA TYR A 62 -5.74 -2.22 4.34
C TYR A 62 -6.34 -0.89 4.80
N ALA A 63 -6.51 -0.68 6.11
CA ALA A 63 -6.99 0.60 6.65
C ALA A 63 -6.09 1.78 6.23
N VAL A 64 -4.76 1.62 6.37
CA VAL A 64 -3.77 2.63 5.94
C VAL A 64 -3.78 2.80 4.43
N PHE A 65 -3.81 1.70 3.66
CA PHE A 65 -3.90 1.74 2.20
C PHE A 65 -5.13 2.54 1.74
N LYS A 66 -6.29 2.25 2.32
CA LYS A 66 -7.56 2.91 2.01
C LYS A 66 -7.53 4.40 2.36
N ASP A 67 -6.97 4.79 3.50
CA ASP A 67 -6.81 6.21 3.86
C ASP A 67 -5.94 6.96 2.84
N LEU A 68 -4.77 6.40 2.48
CA LEU A 68 -3.87 6.98 1.48
C LEU A 68 -4.54 7.13 0.11
N ARG A 69 -5.29 6.12 -0.33
CA ARG A 69 -6.04 6.16 -1.59
C ARG A 69 -7.16 7.21 -1.57
N LYS A 70 -7.88 7.36 -0.46
CA LYS A 70 -8.88 8.43 -0.27
C LYS A 70 -8.26 9.82 -0.35
N ARG A 71 -7.02 9.98 0.10
CA ARG A 71 -6.23 11.23 -0.04
C ARG A 71 -5.64 11.44 -1.43
N MET A 72 -6.05 10.63 -2.42
CA MET A 72 -5.66 10.72 -3.83
C MET A 72 -4.18 10.38 -4.10
N HIS A 73 -3.52 9.66 -3.20
CA HIS A 73 -2.22 9.07 -3.50
C HIS A 73 -2.38 7.80 -4.34
N VAL A 74 -1.39 7.49 -5.17
CA VAL A 74 -1.19 6.11 -5.63
C VAL A 74 -0.45 5.37 -4.53
N ALA A 75 -0.99 4.23 -4.13
CA ALA A 75 -0.46 3.39 -3.07
C ALA A 75 -0.37 1.95 -3.61
N ASN A 76 0.79 1.32 -3.46
CA ASN A 76 1.04 -0.06 -3.88
C ASN A 76 1.66 -0.83 -2.73
N TYR A 77 1.10 -1.99 -2.38
CA TYR A 77 1.59 -2.79 -1.27
C TYR A 77 2.63 -3.80 -1.76
N VAL A 78 3.80 -3.78 -1.14
CA VAL A 78 4.90 -4.70 -1.43
C VAL A 78 4.93 -5.76 -0.33
N GLU A 79 4.17 -6.84 -0.53
CA GLU A 79 3.95 -7.89 0.48
C GLU A 79 5.26 -8.49 1.02
N LYS A 80 6.26 -8.72 0.14
CA LYS A 80 7.59 -9.23 0.53
C LYS A 80 8.28 -8.36 1.57
N ASP A 81 8.10 -7.05 1.46
CA ASP A 81 8.79 -6.06 2.27
C ASP A 81 7.90 -5.50 3.37
N ASP A 82 6.61 -5.83 3.36
CA ASP A 82 5.56 -5.38 4.27
C ASP A 82 5.54 -3.85 4.42
N ILE A 83 5.52 -3.17 3.26
CA ILE A 83 5.49 -1.71 3.12
C ILE A 83 4.50 -1.30 2.03
N ILE A 84 3.95 -0.11 2.16
CA ILE A 84 3.16 0.56 1.12
C ILE A 84 4.04 1.63 0.47
N LEU A 85 4.26 1.51 -0.83
CA LEU A 85 4.91 2.55 -1.62
C LEU A 85 3.86 3.59 -2.01
N VAL A 86 4.15 4.85 -1.68
CA VAL A 86 3.22 5.97 -1.91
C VAL A 86 3.85 6.97 -2.87
N TYR A 87 3.10 7.28 -3.91
CA TYR A 87 3.45 8.28 -4.91
C TYR A 87 2.71 9.57 -4.62
N GLU A 88 3.27 10.69 -5.05
CA GLU A 88 2.57 11.97 -4.93
C GLU A 88 1.29 11.98 -5.75
N LYS A 89 0.36 12.85 -5.36
CA LYS A 89 -0.92 12.99 -6.05
C LYS A 89 -0.69 13.31 -7.53
N GLY A 90 -1.32 12.53 -8.40
CA GLY A 90 -1.21 12.67 -9.86
C GLY A 90 0.01 11.96 -10.48
N MET A 91 0.92 11.41 -9.68
CA MET A 91 1.99 10.56 -10.18
C MET A 91 1.51 9.12 -10.35
N VAL A 92 2.00 8.45 -11.40
CA VAL A 92 1.75 7.02 -11.64
C VAL A 92 3.06 6.24 -11.67
N PRO A 93 3.09 4.97 -11.18
CA PRO A 93 4.32 4.20 -11.01
C PRO A 93 5.16 4.00 -12.29
N LYS A 94 4.53 4.02 -13.47
CA LYS A 94 5.25 3.91 -14.75
C LYS A 94 6.12 5.13 -15.09
N HIS A 95 5.85 6.28 -14.47
CA HIS A 95 6.46 7.56 -14.84
C HIS A 95 7.14 8.27 -13.67
N ALA A 96 7.10 7.67 -12.48
CA ALA A 96 7.57 8.28 -11.26
C ALA A 96 8.11 7.23 -10.31
N GLU A 97 9.07 7.61 -9.48
CA GLU A 97 9.40 6.83 -8.29
C GLU A 97 8.45 7.17 -7.15
N SER A 98 8.22 6.20 -6.25
CA SER A 98 7.49 6.50 -5.02
C SER A 98 8.31 7.46 -4.15
N ARG A 99 7.64 8.47 -3.60
CA ARG A 99 8.28 9.43 -2.69
C ARG A 99 8.39 8.84 -1.28
N PHE A 100 7.36 8.10 -0.86
CA PHE A 100 7.30 7.55 0.49
C PHE A 100 7.27 6.02 0.50
N ALA A 101 7.87 5.45 1.52
CA ALA A 101 7.66 4.07 1.93
C ALA A 101 7.01 4.08 3.32
N VAL A 102 5.82 3.50 3.42
CA VAL A 102 5.01 3.49 4.65
C VAL A 102 5.02 2.11 5.26
N LYS A 103 5.38 2.01 6.54
CA LYS A 103 5.25 0.78 7.33
C LYS A 103 4.12 0.92 8.33
N VAL A 104 3.28 -0.11 8.42
CA VAL A 104 2.13 -0.15 9.33
C VAL A 104 2.52 -0.90 10.60
N VAL A 105 2.16 -0.34 11.77
CA VAL A 105 2.38 -0.94 13.09
C VAL A 105 1.12 -0.89 13.95
N GLU A 106 0.97 -1.87 14.85
CA GLU A 106 -0.23 -2.10 15.68
C GLU A 106 -0.29 -1.24 16.95
N ASP A 107 0.80 -0.58 17.34
CA ASP A 107 0.89 0.30 18.52
C ASP A 107 2.17 1.15 18.40
N GLU A 108 2.38 2.12 19.28
CA GLU A 108 3.63 2.91 19.35
C GLU A 108 4.86 2.05 19.72
N LYS A 109 4.64 0.84 20.23
CA LYS A 109 5.69 -0.12 20.56
C LYS A 109 6.19 -0.88 19.34
N MET A 110 6.80 -0.16 18.40
CA MET A 110 7.70 -0.79 17.45
C MET A 110 8.98 -1.19 18.20
N MET A 111 9.39 -2.45 18.09
CA MET A 111 10.65 -2.87 18.72
C MET A 111 11.82 -2.13 18.05
N LEU A 112 12.78 -1.64 18.85
CA LEU A 112 13.96 -0.92 18.34
C LEU A 112 14.69 -1.70 17.23
N GLU A 113 14.72 -3.02 17.35
CA GLU A 113 15.32 -3.92 16.35
C GLU A 113 14.61 -3.85 14.98
N GLU A 114 13.28 -3.74 14.99
CA GLU A 114 12.50 -3.54 13.75
C GLU A 114 12.79 -2.18 13.14
N MET A 115 12.91 -1.13 13.96
CA MET A 115 13.30 0.21 13.51
C MET A 115 14.70 0.23 12.88
N VAL A 116 15.66 -0.49 13.46
CA VAL A 116 17.02 -0.62 12.92
C VAL A 116 17.04 -1.36 11.59
N ARG A 117 16.32 -2.48 11.47
CA ARG A 117 16.20 -3.22 10.20
C ARG A 117 15.51 -2.38 9.12
N LEU A 118 14.47 -1.64 9.51
CA LEU A 118 13.81 -0.67 8.66
C LEU A 118 14.81 0.38 8.16
N ARG A 119 15.54 1.02 9.08
CA ARG A 119 16.56 2.04 8.79
C ARG A 119 17.55 1.55 7.73
N ASP A 120 18.11 0.36 7.91
CA ASP A 120 19.10 -0.17 6.97
C ASP A 120 18.51 -0.46 5.59
N LYS A 121 17.23 -0.84 5.54
CA LYS A 121 16.48 -0.99 4.29
C LYS A 121 16.23 0.37 3.65
N ILE A 122 15.80 1.36 4.42
CA ILE A 122 15.52 2.74 4.01
C ILE A 122 16.78 3.41 3.47
N ARG A 123 17.94 3.28 4.11
CA ARG A 123 19.19 3.89 3.60
C ARG A 123 19.52 3.43 2.17
N LYS A 124 19.08 2.24 1.77
CA LYS A 124 19.25 1.72 0.40
C LYS A 124 18.24 2.30 -0.59
N VAL A 125 17.05 2.67 -0.13
CA VAL A 125 15.97 3.23 -0.96
C VAL A 125 15.81 4.70 -0.58
N ARG A 126 16.38 5.62 -1.37
CA ARG A 126 16.34 7.09 -1.16
C ARG A 126 14.91 7.67 -1.17
N LYS A 127 14.10 7.30 -0.18
CA LYS A 127 12.65 7.57 -0.06
C LYS A 127 12.37 8.03 1.36
N ASP A 128 11.43 8.96 1.50
CA ASP A 128 10.98 9.41 2.81
C ASP A 128 10.26 8.24 3.50
N PHE A 129 10.71 7.89 4.70
CA PHE A 129 10.10 6.77 5.42
C PHE A 129 9.08 7.22 6.43
N ILE A 130 7.91 6.59 6.39
CA ILE A 130 6.76 6.94 7.21
C ILE A 130 6.33 5.71 8.02
N ILE A 131 6.07 5.90 9.31
CA ILE A 131 5.45 4.90 10.17
C ILE A 131 3.98 5.29 10.32
N ALA A 132 3.08 4.40 9.91
CA ALA A 132 1.65 4.52 10.14
C ALA A 132 1.26 3.67 11.35
N VAL A 133 0.93 4.32 12.46
CA VAL A 133 0.45 3.67 13.69
C VAL A 133 -1.08 3.58 13.58
N VAL A 134 -1.63 2.37 13.76
CA VAL A 134 -3.07 2.12 13.69
C VAL A 134 -3.57 1.69 15.06
N ASN A 135 -4.42 2.50 15.68
CA ASN A 135 -5.09 2.19 16.94
C ASN A 135 -6.61 2.23 16.75
N GLY A 136 -7.24 1.07 16.67
CA GLY A 136 -8.65 0.97 16.32
C GLY A 136 -8.93 1.54 14.93
N LEU A 137 -9.68 2.65 14.87
CA LEU A 137 -10.01 3.37 13.63
C LEU A 137 -9.08 4.55 13.34
N ASP A 138 -8.23 4.92 14.30
CA ASP A 138 -7.35 6.07 14.19
C ASP A 138 -6.02 5.69 13.53
N ILE A 139 -5.57 6.53 12.62
CA ILE A 139 -4.31 6.35 11.88
C ILE A 139 -3.45 7.61 12.09
N ALA A 140 -2.29 7.43 12.71
CA ALA A 140 -1.28 8.47 12.87
C ALA A 140 -0.05 8.18 12.00
N TYR A 141 0.48 9.21 11.36
CA TYR A 141 1.64 9.10 10.47
C TYR A 141 2.84 9.86 11.05
N TYR A 142 3.96 9.17 11.21
CA TYR A 142 5.21 9.72 11.72
C TYR A 142 6.29 9.62 10.65
N LYS A 143 7.00 10.72 10.39
CA LYS A 143 8.17 10.71 9.52
C LYS A 143 9.37 10.23 10.32
N PHE A 144 10.04 9.18 9.85
CA PHE A 144 11.32 8.77 10.40
C PHE A 144 12.41 9.67 9.84
N GLN A 145 13.21 10.28 10.72
CA GLN A 145 14.33 11.14 10.35
C GLN A 145 15.56 10.72 11.16
N GLU A 146 16.63 10.35 10.47
CA GLU A 146 17.94 10.16 11.10
C GLU A 146 18.49 11.54 11.47
N ILE A 147 18.88 11.70 12.74
CA ILE A 147 19.54 12.91 13.22
C ILE A 147 21.03 12.56 13.30
N GLU A 148 21.84 13.23 12.49
CA GLU A 148 23.30 13.21 12.68
C GLU A 148 23.61 14.04 13.93
N MET A 149 24.26 13.39 14.90
CA MET A 149 24.75 14.03 16.13
C MET A 149 26.20 14.45 15.97
#